data_AF-A0A510Y1D3-F1
#
_entry.id   AF-A0A510Y1D3-F1
#
_cell.length_a   1.000
_cell.length_b   1.000
_cell.length_c   1.000
_cell.angle_alpha   90.00
_cell.angle_beta   90.00
_cell.angle_gamma   90.00
#
_symmetry.space_group_name_H-M   'P 1'
#
loop_
_entity.id
_entity.type
_entity.pdbx_description
1 polymer ?
#
loop_
_entity_poly.entity_id
_entity_poly.type
_entity_poly.pdbx_seq_one_letter_code
_entity_poly.pdbx_strand_id
1 'polypeptide(L)'
;MATKIFHGPPGSYKSSTAMWYEIVPALRQGRVVITNLQGIKTMEAIQKELNEVFPNTARLLRISIGNDLGMLLMRNFFHWLPIGSLIFLDEIQDIYPNDKSFKPSDYDYKNEGYFNEHLPDEFIEIYHAEQKSIKSSINVTDFQDDIGESLFDERDYLRYPRTLRECFMRHRHYNWDILIATPDIKEVSSFIRSVCEVAYCHSSKDAIPISYFKRRPRILEHLPKTNGLTASKTDIVSYKKVPLDVFKLYKSTATGKNTKSGAGKSPFTFSLLFGFIFLISFIVYLFYFFLDDTSDKVPQTTSTVKNVQKTNVSKIPQEIAYGNNQDSTAVKKNINAFDSVSFRNDSFQNMFTSSRSLLEPFGVTSIFVSGISTVYHSKHSIQRYYVFKMYSGADEFTVNSDFFYEMGFKIFYKSDCLLELRYESMSDYIYCEPSKVENIQQDIDSNNVVDVSLLGD
;
A
#
# COMPACT_ATOMS: atom_id res chain seq x y z
N MET A 1 15.11 12.20 2.35
CA MET A 1 15.73 11.59 1.16
C MET A 1 16.45 10.34 1.58
N ALA A 2 16.26 9.27 0.83
CA ALA A 2 16.59 7.94 1.23
C ALA A 2 17.16 7.12 0.09
N THR A 3 18.23 6.39 0.39
CA THR A 3 18.66 5.26 -0.43
C THR A 3 18.00 3.98 0.10
N LYS A 4 17.18 3.33 -0.72
CA LYS A 4 16.39 2.15 -0.33
C LYS A 4 16.69 0.96 -1.23
N ILE A 5 16.72 -0.25 -0.64
CA ILE A 5 16.89 -1.50 -1.39
C ILE A 5 15.58 -2.29 -1.41
N PHE A 6 15.14 -2.72 -2.59
CA PHE A 6 14.03 -3.64 -2.78
C PHE A 6 14.59 -4.98 -3.28
N HIS A 7 14.57 -6.02 -2.47
CA HIS A 7 15.07 -7.33 -2.90
C HIS A 7 14.08 -8.45 -2.71
N GLY A 8 14.21 -9.51 -3.50
CA GLY A 8 13.37 -10.69 -3.43
C GLY A 8 13.24 -11.38 -4.79
N PRO A 9 12.84 -12.66 -4.81
CA PRO A 9 12.82 -13.46 -6.03
C PRO A 9 11.90 -12.85 -7.11
N PRO A 10 12.09 -13.20 -8.40
CA PRO A 10 11.20 -12.79 -9.46
C PRO A 10 9.72 -13.08 -9.14
N GLY A 11 8.84 -12.11 -9.42
CA GLY A 11 7.42 -12.20 -9.07
C GLY A 11 7.09 -11.87 -7.61
N SER A 12 8.04 -11.36 -6.82
CA SER A 12 7.84 -10.92 -5.43
C SER A 12 7.18 -9.52 -5.28
N TYR A 13 6.82 -8.86 -6.39
CA TYR A 13 6.27 -7.50 -6.43
C TYR A 13 7.26 -6.37 -6.09
N LYS A 14 8.57 -6.60 -6.10
CA LYS A 14 9.61 -5.58 -5.83
C LYS A 14 9.45 -4.29 -6.66
N SER A 15 9.47 -4.42 -7.99
CA SER A 15 9.35 -3.27 -8.90
C SER A 15 7.94 -2.67 -8.89
N SER A 16 6.90 -3.48 -8.63
CA SER A 16 5.52 -2.98 -8.50
C SER A 16 5.34 -2.10 -7.26
N THR A 17 5.94 -2.50 -6.14
CA THR A 17 5.95 -1.72 -4.90
C THR A 17 6.69 -0.40 -5.12
N ALA A 18 7.88 -0.43 -5.73
CA ALA A 18 8.65 0.78 -6.03
C ALA A 18 7.88 1.73 -6.97
N MET A 19 7.26 1.19 -8.03
CA MET A 19 6.45 1.98 -8.97
C MET A 19 5.30 2.70 -8.26
N TRP A 20 4.53 1.99 -7.44
CA TRP A 20 3.32 2.56 -6.84
C TRP A 20 3.58 3.47 -5.65
N TYR A 21 4.53 3.10 -4.79
CA TYR A 21 4.73 3.76 -3.50
C TYR A 21 5.88 4.76 -3.50
N GLU A 22 6.74 4.78 -4.52
CA GLU A 22 7.88 5.70 -4.58
C GLU A 22 7.86 6.53 -5.86
N ILE A 23 7.80 5.90 -7.05
CA ILE A 23 7.85 6.60 -8.34
C ILE A 23 6.61 7.47 -8.57
N VAL A 24 5.41 6.89 -8.49
CA VAL A 24 4.16 7.67 -8.74
C VAL A 24 4.02 8.84 -7.75
N PRO A 25 4.26 8.67 -6.43
CA PRO A 25 4.27 9.80 -5.50
C PRO A 25 5.31 10.87 -5.83
N ALA A 26 6.51 10.50 -6.29
CA ALA A 26 7.52 11.48 -6.70
C ALA A 26 7.09 12.28 -7.94
N LEU A 27 6.44 11.62 -8.90
CA LEU A 27 5.83 12.30 -10.05
C LEU A 27 4.71 13.27 -9.62
N ARG A 28 3.86 12.87 -8.67
CA ARG A 28 2.83 13.75 -8.09
C ARG A 28 3.40 14.96 -7.37
N GLN A 29 4.61 14.85 -6.82
CA GLN A 29 5.33 15.96 -6.19
C GLN A 29 6.04 16.88 -7.21
N GLY A 30 5.93 16.61 -8.51
CA GLY A 30 6.59 17.42 -9.53
C GLY A 30 8.08 17.12 -9.68
N ARG A 31 8.54 15.95 -9.24
CA ARG A 31 9.97 15.60 -9.30
C ARG A 31 10.37 15.00 -10.64
N VAL A 32 11.66 15.13 -10.92
CA VAL A 32 12.33 14.46 -12.04
C VAL A 32 12.64 13.02 -11.63
N VAL A 33 12.10 12.06 -12.37
CA VAL A 33 12.26 10.63 -12.11
C VAL A 33 13.02 9.97 -13.26
N ILE A 34 14.07 9.23 -12.93
CA ILE A 34 14.89 8.47 -13.88
C ILE A 34 14.72 6.99 -13.57
N THR A 35 14.45 6.16 -14.58
CA THR A 35 14.36 4.72 -14.36
C THR A 35 14.70 3.87 -15.57
N ASN A 36 15.24 2.67 -15.32
CA ASN A 36 15.37 1.60 -16.30
C ASN A 36 14.28 0.52 -16.18
N LEU A 37 13.22 0.77 -15.41
CA LEU A 37 12.11 -0.17 -15.27
C LEU A 37 11.50 -0.51 -16.64
N GLN A 38 11.58 -1.78 -17.01
CA GLN A 38 11.12 -2.24 -18.31
C GLN A 38 9.62 -2.06 -18.48
N GLY A 39 9.21 -1.66 -19.69
CA GLY A 39 7.80 -1.57 -20.06
C GLY A 39 7.00 -0.48 -19.34
N ILE A 40 7.65 0.48 -18.69
CA ILE A 40 6.99 1.66 -18.10
C ILE A 40 6.44 2.59 -19.21
N LYS A 41 5.19 3.02 -19.04
CA LYS A 41 4.50 3.92 -19.96
C LYS A 41 5.11 5.33 -19.99
N THR A 42 4.74 6.13 -20.99
CA THR A 42 5.10 7.55 -21.04
C THR A 42 4.35 8.32 -19.95
N MET A 43 4.77 9.55 -19.66
CA MET A 43 4.13 10.38 -18.64
C MET A 43 2.64 10.59 -18.94
N GLU A 44 2.31 10.93 -20.19
CA GLU A 44 0.95 11.22 -20.64
C GLU A 44 0.07 9.97 -20.53
N ALA A 45 0.63 8.81 -20.86
CA ALA A 45 -0.07 7.55 -20.73
C ALA A 45 -0.27 7.15 -19.26
N ILE A 46 0.68 7.44 -18.36
CA ILE A 46 0.51 7.23 -16.91
C ILE A 46 -0.62 8.13 -16.38
N GLN A 47 -0.60 9.42 -16.72
CA GLN A 47 -1.65 10.38 -16.34
C GLN A 47 -3.04 9.92 -16.80
N LYS A 48 -3.15 9.44 -18.04
CA LYS A 48 -4.40 8.89 -18.58
C LYS A 48 -4.87 7.63 -17.85
N GLU A 49 -3.97 6.71 -17.49
CA GLU A 49 -4.32 5.48 -16.76
C GLU A 49 -4.74 5.75 -15.31
N LEU A 50 -4.16 6.77 -14.69
CA LEU A 50 -4.49 7.19 -13.32
C LEU A 50 -5.69 8.15 -13.26
N ASN A 51 -6.09 8.74 -14.38
CA ASN A 51 -7.02 9.87 -14.43
C ASN A 51 -6.55 11.04 -13.54
N GLU A 52 -5.25 11.33 -13.57
CA GLU A 52 -4.62 12.37 -12.76
C GLU A 52 -3.73 13.25 -13.64
N VAL A 53 -3.58 14.53 -13.27
CA VAL A 53 -2.64 15.44 -13.92
C VAL A 53 -1.48 15.70 -12.97
N PHE A 54 -0.25 15.44 -13.43
CA PHE A 54 0.95 15.74 -12.66
C PHE A 54 1.37 17.20 -12.83
N PRO A 55 2.12 17.78 -11.88
CA PRO A 55 2.67 19.12 -12.01
C PRO A 55 3.50 19.27 -13.29
N ASN A 56 3.52 20.48 -13.85
CA ASN A 56 4.30 20.82 -15.04
C ASN A 56 5.83 20.71 -14.84
N THR A 57 6.30 20.56 -13.60
CA THR A 57 7.70 20.28 -13.26
C THR A 57 8.03 18.79 -13.26
N ALA A 58 7.04 17.89 -13.21
CA ALA A 58 7.26 16.45 -13.20
C ALA A 58 7.90 16.00 -14.51
N ARG A 59 8.94 15.17 -14.42
CA ARG A 59 9.63 14.60 -15.59
C ARG A 59 9.92 13.13 -15.39
N LEU A 60 9.88 12.37 -16.48
CA LEU A 60 10.14 10.93 -16.47
C LEU A 60 11.11 10.57 -17.59
N LEU A 61 12.36 10.29 -17.22
CA LEU A 61 13.36 9.74 -18.13
C LEU A 61 13.38 8.21 -18.01
N ARG A 62 13.21 7.55 -19.16
CA ARG A 62 13.22 6.10 -19.25
C ARG A 62 14.43 5.67 -20.05
N ILE A 63 15.38 5.00 -19.41
CA ILE A 63 16.63 4.55 -20.05
C ILE A 63 16.67 3.04 -20.01
N SER A 64 16.55 2.40 -21.17
CA SER A 64 16.71 0.95 -21.26
C SER A 64 18.18 0.57 -21.07
N ILE A 65 18.46 -0.46 -20.27
CA ILE A 65 19.81 -1.02 -20.11
C ILE A 65 20.13 -2.11 -21.14
N GLY A 66 19.23 -2.35 -22.11
CA GLY A 66 19.43 -3.34 -23.17
C GLY A 66 20.40 -2.91 -24.28
N ASN A 67 20.88 -1.67 -24.25
CA ASN A 67 21.87 -1.13 -25.19
C ASN A 67 23.10 -0.63 -24.42
N ASP A 68 24.25 -0.61 -25.09
CA ASP A 68 25.51 -0.17 -24.48
C ASP A 68 25.45 1.28 -24.01
N LEU A 69 24.76 2.14 -24.77
CA LEU A 69 24.59 3.55 -24.43
C LEU A 69 23.76 3.74 -23.15
N GLY A 70 22.62 3.08 -23.04
CA GLY A 70 21.79 3.18 -21.85
C GLY A 70 22.47 2.55 -20.64
N MET A 71 23.23 1.47 -20.85
CA MET A 71 24.08 0.91 -19.80
C MET A 71 25.15 1.90 -19.34
N LEU A 72 25.82 2.57 -20.27
CA LEU A 72 26.82 3.61 -19.98
C LEU A 72 26.20 4.80 -19.22
N LEU A 73 25.04 5.30 -19.66
CA LEU A 73 24.32 6.39 -19.01
C LEU A 73 23.90 6.01 -17.60
N MET A 74 23.29 4.83 -17.42
CA MET A 74 22.83 4.37 -16.11
C MET A 74 23.99 4.10 -15.15
N ARG A 75 25.14 3.61 -15.63
CA ARG A 75 26.33 3.43 -14.78
C ARG A 75 26.94 4.76 -14.33
N ASN A 76 26.87 5.79 -15.18
CA ASN A 76 27.41 7.12 -14.92
C ASN A 76 26.31 8.14 -14.60
N PHE A 77 25.18 7.71 -14.02
CA PHE A 77 24.02 8.59 -13.80
C PHE A 77 24.41 9.86 -13.02
N PHE A 78 25.31 9.72 -12.05
CA PHE A 78 25.77 10.81 -11.20
C PHE A 78 26.62 11.85 -11.93
N HIS A 79 26.91 11.70 -13.23
CA HIS A 79 27.59 12.73 -14.03
C HIS A 79 26.61 13.77 -14.57
N TRP A 80 25.33 13.41 -14.69
CA TRP A 80 24.33 14.21 -15.41
C TRP A 80 22.95 14.26 -14.71
N LEU A 81 22.75 13.52 -13.62
CA LEU A 81 21.49 13.49 -12.89
C LEU A 81 21.20 14.89 -12.29
N PRO A 82 20.05 15.51 -12.58
CA PRO A 82 19.70 16.79 -11.96
C PRO A 82 19.56 16.68 -10.44
N ILE A 83 19.88 17.76 -9.73
CA ILE A 83 19.70 17.87 -8.28
C ILE A 83 18.21 17.72 -7.94
N GLY A 84 17.88 17.09 -6.82
CA GLY A 84 16.46 16.88 -6.44
C GLY A 84 15.79 15.68 -7.11
N SER A 85 16.47 14.98 -8.02
CA SER A 85 15.89 13.86 -8.77
C SER A 85 15.72 12.58 -7.93
N LEU A 86 14.77 11.74 -8.36
CA LEU A 86 14.64 10.36 -7.90
C LEU A 86 15.12 9.42 -9.01
N ILE A 87 15.99 8.49 -8.69
CA ILE A 87 16.45 7.45 -9.62
C ILE A 87 16.06 6.07 -9.12
N PHE A 88 15.40 5.28 -9.97
CA PHE A 88 15.08 3.88 -9.70
C PHE A 88 15.84 2.96 -10.65
N LEU A 89 16.78 2.21 -10.07
CA LEU A 89 17.63 1.23 -10.73
C LEU A 89 17.07 -0.18 -10.48
N ASP A 90 16.32 -0.72 -11.43
CA ASP A 90 15.90 -2.12 -11.41
C ASP A 90 17.03 -3.03 -11.89
N GLU A 91 17.09 -4.24 -11.34
CA GLU A 91 18.14 -5.24 -11.61
C GLU A 91 19.56 -4.66 -11.49
N ILE A 92 19.87 -4.06 -10.32
CA ILE A 92 21.14 -3.37 -10.04
C ILE A 92 22.38 -4.25 -10.28
N GLN A 93 22.27 -5.57 -10.18
CA GLN A 93 23.37 -6.50 -10.46
C GLN A 93 23.80 -6.49 -11.93
N ASP A 94 22.92 -6.10 -12.85
CA ASP A 94 23.26 -5.96 -14.28
C ASP A 94 24.03 -4.65 -14.52
N ILE A 95 23.70 -3.62 -13.72
CA ILE A 95 24.33 -2.30 -13.79
C ILE A 95 25.70 -2.31 -13.09
N TYR A 96 25.74 -2.80 -11.86
CA TYR A 96 26.89 -2.84 -10.97
C TYR A 96 27.08 -4.25 -10.41
N PRO A 97 27.62 -5.18 -11.21
CA PRO A 97 27.83 -6.55 -10.77
C PRO A 97 28.81 -6.60 -9.58
N ASN A 98 28.52 -7.45 -8.60
CA ASN A 98 29.39 -7.67 -7.44
C ASN A 98 30.43 -8.77 -7.71
N ASP A 99 31.15 -8.62 -8.81
CA ASP A 99 32.23 -9.52 -9.21
C ASP A 99 33.55 -8.76 -9.40
N LYS A 100 34.63 -9.48 -9.71
CA LYS A 100 35.95 -8.88 -9.94
C LYS A 100 36.05 -8.10 -11.26
N SER A 101 35.09 -8.27 -12.17
CA SER A 101 35.08 -7.57 -13.46
C SER A 101 34.66 -6.11 -13.29
N PHE A 102 33.85 -5.83 -12.28
CA PHE A 102 33.39 -4.50 -11.98
C PHE A 102 34.40 -3.71 -11.13
N LYS A 103 34.92 -2.62 -11.70
CA LYS A 103 35.76 -1.65 -10.98
C LYS A 103 35.03 -0.30 -10.90
N PRO A 104 34.70 0.18 -9.69
CA PRO A 104 34.04 1.48 -9.52
C PRO A 104 34.84 2.67 -10.09
N SER A 105 36.18 2.57 -10.12
CA SER A 105 37.09 3.60 -10.65
C SER A 105 36.94 3.84 -12.14
N ASP A 106 36.43 2.85 -12.89
CA ASP A 106 36.28 2.96 -14.35
C ASP A 106 35.14 3.92 -14.73
N TYR A 107 34.34 4.35 -13.74
CA TYR A 107 33.17 5.21 -13.88
C TYR A 107 33.35 6.56 -13.18
N ASP A 108 34.58 6.93 -12.84
CA ASP A 108 34.87 8.22 -12.20
C ASP A 108 34.37 9.39 -13.06
N TYR A 109 34.00 10.47 -12.37
CA TYR A 109 33.47 11.69 -12.98
C TYR A 109 34.45 12.24 -14.00
N LYS A 110 33.93 12.50 -15.21
CA LYS A 110 34.72 13.06 -16.31
C LYS A 110 34.69 14.58 -16.23
N ASN A 111 33.70 15.18 -16.87
CA ASN A 111 33.50 16.62 -16.92
C ASN A 111 32.02 16.91 -17.12
N GLU A 112 31.61 18.12 -16.76
CA GLU A 112 30.25 18.57 -17.01
C GLU A 112 29.98 18.53 -18.52
N GLY A 113 28.79 18.06 -18.88
CA GLY A 113 28.35 17.99 -20.26
C GLY A 113 28.88 16.83 -21.09
N TYR A 114 29.71 15.94 -20.53
CA TYR A 114 30.25 14.78 -21.25
C TYR A 114 29.17 13.90 -21.90
N PHE A 115 27.98 13.82 -21.29
CA PHE A 115 26.87 12.99 -21.77
C PHE A 115 25.76 13.80 -22.48
N ASN A 116 25.95 15.11 -22.72
CA ASN A 116 24.90 15.98 -23.27
C ASN A 116 24.40 15.52 -24.63
N GLU A 117 25.29 15.05 -25.51
CA GLU A 117 24.90 14.55 -26.84
C GLU A 117 23.99 13.30 -26.81
N HIS A 118 23.90 12.63 -25.65
CA HIS A 118 23.16 11.39 -25.47
C HIS A 118 21.89 11.57 -24.62
N LEU A 119 21.69 12.76 -24.06
CA LEU A 119 20.55 13.08 -23.20
C LEU A 119 19.57 13.98 -23.96
N PRO A 120 18.27 13.90 -23.67
CA PRO A 120 17.31 14.86 -24.23
C PRO A 120 17.60 16.28 -23.73
N ASP A 121 17.48 17.27 -24.61
CA ASP A 121 17.77 18.68 -24.33
C ASP A 121 17.05 19.18 -23.07
N GLU A 122 15.79 18.78 -22.88
CA GLU A 122 14.99 19.11 -21.72
C GLU A 122 15.67 18.74 -20.37
N PHE A 123 16.35 17.58 -20.30
CA PHE A 123 17.02 17.17 -19.07
C PHE A 123 18.31 17.95 -18.83
N ILE A 124 18.98 18.37 -19.90
CA ILE A 124 20.17 19.22 -19.83
C ILE A 124 19.77 20.62 -19.34
N GLU A 125 18.66 21.15 -19.83
CA GLU A 125 18.10 22.43 -19.37
C GLU A 125 17.74 22.37 -17.88
N ILE A 126 17.05 21.31 -17.44
CA ILE A 126 16.70 21.11 -16.03
C ILE A 126 17.96 21.01 -15.16
N TYR A 127 18.97 20.24 -15.60
CA TYR A 127 20.25 20.14 -14.90
C TYR A 127 20.87 21.52 -14.65
N HIS A 128 20.95 22.37 -15.68
CA HIS A 128 21.51 23.71 -15.54
C HIS A 128 20.60 24.67 -14.77
N ALA A 129 19.27 24.51 -14.84
CA ALA A 129 18.33 25.34 -14.09
C ALA A 129 18.45 25.10 -12.58
N GLU A 130 18.55 23.85 -12.14
CA GLU A 130 18.70 23.49 -10.72
C GLU A 130 20.03 24.01 -10.14
N GLN A 131 21.13 23.92 -10.91
CA GLN A 131 22.42 24.48 -10.52
C GLN A 131 22.36 26.00 -10.30
N LYS A 132 21.69 26.73 -11.20
CA LYS A 132 21.49 28.18 -11.08
C LYS A 132 20.62 28.54 -9.87
N SER A 133 19.59 27.75 -9.59
CA SER A 133 18.72 27.95 -8.43
C SER A 133 19.52 27.87 -7.13
N ILE A 134 20.41 26.87 -7.02
CA ILE A 134 21.27 26.72 -5.83
C ILE A 134 22.21 27.90 -5.67
N LYS A 135 22.89 28.31 -6.75
CA LYS A 135 23.78 29.47 -6.75
C LYS A 135 23.12 30.73 -6.18
N SER A 136 21.83 30.94 -6.48
CA SER A 136 21.10 32.13 -5.98
C SER A 136 20.74 32.07 -4.49
N SER A 137 20.76 30.87 -3.88
CA SER A 137 20.23 30.63 -2.54
C SER A 137 21.28 30.42 -1.45
N ILE A 138 22.54 30.17 -1.83
CA ILE A 138 23.59 29.75 -0.90
C ILE A 138 24.75 30.75 -0.94
N ASN A 139 25.29 31.08 0.24
CA ASN A 139 26.54 31.81 0.34
C ASN A 139 27.73 30.85 0.22
N VAL A 140 28.51 30.99 -0.85
CA VAL A 140 29.62 30.08 -1.19
C VAL A 140 30.75 30.11 -0.16
N THR A 141 30.93 31.24 0.54
CA THR A 141 31.98 31.41 1.55
C THR A 141 31.87 30.43 2.71
N ASP A 142 30.65 29.97 3.00
CA ASP A 142 30.39 29.04 4.11
C ASP A 142 30.90 27.62 3.81
N PHE A 143 31.24 27.33 2.55
CA PHE A 143 31.69 26.02 2.06
C PHE A 143 33.14 26.02 1.59
N GLN A 144 33.87 27.11 1.82
CA GLN A 144 35.30 27.18 1.57
C GLN A 144 36.06 26.58 2.75
N ASP A 145 36.97 25.66 2.47
CA ASP A 145 37.83 25.06 3.49
C ASP A 145 39.12 25.87 3.71
N ASP A 146 39.85 25.52 4.77
CA ASP A 146 41.11 26.18 5.14
C ASP A 146 42.24 25.97 4.11
N ILE A 147 42.09 25.02 3.18
CA ILE A 147 43.04 24.77 2.08
C ILE A 147 42.64 25.51 0.80
N GLY A 148 41.54 26.28 0.83
CA GLY A 148 41.04 27.10 -0.27
C GLY A 148 40.22 26.34 -1.32
N GLU A 149 39.92 25.07 -1.09
CA GLU A 149 38.99 24.29 -1.91
C GLU A 149 37.55 24.54 -1.45
N SER A 150 36.62 24.52 -2.40
CA SER A 150 35.20 24.70 -2.13
C SER A 150 34.40 23.53 -2.70
N LEU A 151 33.26 23.25 -2.05
CA LEU A 151 32.25 22.35 -2.60
C LEU A 151 31.69 22.88 -3.93
N PHE A 152 31.85 24.18 -4.19
CA PHE A 152 31.46 24.84 -5.43
C PHE A 152 32.64 25.02 -6.39
N ASP A 153 32.34 25.06 -7.68
CA ASP A 153 33.32 25.35 -8.73
C ASP A 153 33.54 26.87 -8.89
N GLU A 154 34.41 27.26 -9.83
CA GLU A 154 34.71 28.67 -10.13
C GLU A 154 33.48 29.48 -10.61
N ARG A 155 32.39 28.80 -10.99
CA ARG A 155 31.14 29.40 -11.45
C ARG A 155 30.08 29.41 -10.34
N ASP A 156 30.43 29.03 -9.12
CA ASP A 156 29.54 28.81 -7.98
C ASP A 156 28.49 27.72 -8.22
N TYR A 157 28.78 26.75 -9.09
CA TYR A 157 27.97 25.55 -9.25
C TYR A 157 28.44 24.46 -8.32
N LEU A 158 27.49 23.65 -7.85
CA LEU A 158 27.79 22.56 -6.93
C LEU A 158 28.63 21.50 -7.64
N ARG A 159 29.82 21.19 -7.12
CA ARG A 159 30.67 20.13 -7.69
C ARG A 159 30.00 18.78 -7.51
N TYR A 160 29.91 18.04 -8.61
CA TYR A 160 29.33 16.69 -8.61
C TYR A 160 30.30 15.65 -8.02
N PRO A 161 29.80 14.49 -7.53
CA PRO A 161 30.65 13.47 -6.92
C PRO A 161 31.71 12.97 -7.88
N ARG A 162 32.97 12.83 -7.43
CA ARG A 162 34.09 12.42 -8.29
C ARG A 162 34.10 10.94 -8.59
N THR A 163 33.61 10.14 -7.65
CA THR A 163 33.63 8.68 -7.76
C THR A 163 32.23 8.09 -7.55
N LEU A 164 32.00 6.89 -8.07
CA LEU A 164 30.76 6.15 -7.83
C LEU A 164 30.51 5.93 -6.33
N ARG A 165 31.55 5.71 -5.53
CA ARG A 165 31.40 5.55 -4.08
C ARG A 165 30.89 6.84 -3.42
N GLU A 166 31.49 7.96 -3.81
CA GLU A 166 31.13 9.27 -3.29
C GLU A 166 29.68 9.64 -3.65
N CYS A 167 29.21 9.26 -4.84
CA CYS A 167 27.84 9.59 -5.26
C CYS A 167 26.79 8.97 -4.35
N PHE A 168 26.96 7.71 -3.93
CA PHE A 168 26.08 7.09 -2.95
C PHE A 168 26.24 7.75 -1.58
N MET A 169 27.48 7.92 -1.10
CA MET A 169 27.74 8.51 0.23
C MET A 169 27.17 9.92 0.38
N ARG A 170 27.26 10.74 -0.67
CA ARG A 170 26.86 12.15 -0.67
C ARG A 170 25.52 12.42 -1.35
N HIS A 171 24.73 11.40 -1.70
CA HIS A 171 23.43 11.57 -2.38
C HIS A 171 22.51 12.61 -1.73
N ARG A 172 22.52 12.74 -0.40
CA ARG A 172 21.72 13.74 0.33
C ARG A 172 22.16 15.19 0.08
N HIS A 173 23.42 15.45 -0.24
CA HIS A 173 23.89 16.81 -0.58
C HIS A 173 23.32 17.30 -1.92
N TYR A 174 23.02 16.38 -2.83
CA TYR A 174 22.42 16.66 -4.14
C TYR A 174 20.90 16.46 -4.13
N ASN A 175 20.35 16.25 -2.95
CA ASN A 175 18.93 15.99 -2.78
C ASN A 175 18.45 14.81 -3.68
N TRP A 176 19.26 13.75 -3.80
CA TRP A 176 18.93 12.57 -4.61
C TRP A 176 18.25 11.47 -3.78
N ASP A 177 17.20 10.88 -4.33
CA ASP A 177 16.61 9.63 -3.83
C ASP A 177 17.02 8.47 -4.74
N ILE A 178 17.77 7.52 -4.19
CA ILE A 178 18.31 6.40 -4.97
C ILE A 178 17.61 5.11 -4.54
N LEU A 179 16.79 4.58 -5.42
CA LEU A 179 16.05 3.35 -5.19
C LEU A 179 16.68 2.23 -6.04
N ILE A 180 17.06 1.13 -5.41
CA ILE A 180 17.67 -0.01 -6.11
C ILE A 180 16.82 -1.26 -5.92
N ALA A 181 16.63 -2.04 -6.98
CA ALA A 181 15.97 -3.33 -6.92
C ALA A 181 16.87 -4.46 -7.45
N THR A 182 16.75 -5.64 -6.83
CA THR A 182 17.62 -6.81 -7.09
C THR A 182 16.89 -8.11 -6.72
N PRO A 183 17.23 -9.28 -7.28
CA PRO A 183 16.64 -10.54 -6.84
C PRO A 183 17.23 -11.01 -5.49
N ASP A 184 18.53 -10.77 -5.25
CA ASP A 184 19.22 -11.08 -4.00
C ASP A 184 20.09 -9.90 -3.55
N ILE A 185 19.90 -9.46 -2.32
CA ILE A 185 20.69 -8.38 -1.70
C ILE A 185 22.21 -8.64 -1.69
N LYS A 186 22.65 -9.89 -1.80
CA LYS A 186 24.09 -10.24 -1.89
C LYS A 186 24.74 -9.81 -3.20
N GLU A 187 23.96 -9.65 -4.26
CA GLU A 187 24.45 -9.17 -5.55
C GLU A 187 24.71 -7.67 -5.53
N VAL A 188 24.19 -6.95 -4.53
CA VAL A 188 24.52 -5.55 -4.31
C VAL A 188 25.88 -5.46 -3.62
N SER A 189 26.77 -4.64 -4.19
CA SER A 189 28.08 -4.38 -3.61
C SER A 189 28.00 -3.85 -2.18
N SER A 190 28.99 -4.21 -1.36
CA SER A 190 29.01 -3.87 0.07
C SER A 190 29.03 -2.37 0.32
N PHE A 191 29.66 -1.58 -0.56
CA PHE A 191 29.71 -0.13 -0.41
C PHE A 191 28.34 0.51 -0.64
N ILE A 192 27.56 0.06 -1.63
CA ILE A 192 26.20 0.56 -1.86
C ILE A 192 25.33 0.19 -0.66
N ARG A 193 25.37 -1.08 -0.22
CA ARG A 193 24.63 -1.55 0.96
C ARG A 193 24.97 -0.76 2.23
N SER A 194 26.21 -0.31 2.38
CA SER A 194 26.64 0.42 3.58
C SER A 194 26.02 1.80 3.74
N VAL A 195 25.56 2.40 2.63
CA VAL A 195 24.97 3.75 2.60
C VAL A 195 23.45 3.73 2.58
N CYS A 196 22.86 2.60 2.16
CA CYS A 196 21.41 2.42 2.16
C CYS A 196 20.85 2.52 3.58
N GLU A 197 19.69 3.16 3.73
CA GLU A 197 19.03 3.34 5.03
C GLU A 197 18.29 2.06 5.44
N VAL A 198 17.58 1.47 4.48
CA VAL A 198 16.68 0.34 4.73
C VAL A 198 16.65 -0.58 3.52
N ALA A 199 16.53 -1.87 3.79
CA ALA A 199 16.28 -2.90 2.80
C ALA A 199 14.93 -3.56 3.05
N TYR A 200 14.19 -3.80 1.96
CA TYR A 200 12.87 -4.38 1.94
C TYR A 200 12.91 -5.74 1.24
N CYS A 201 12.86 -6.80 2.04
CA CYS A 201 12.78 -8.18 1.54
C CYS A 201 11.33 -8.50 1.16
N HIS A 202 11.10 -8.71 -0.13
CA HIS A 202 9.80 -8.99 -0.74
C HIS A 202 9.57 -10.48 -0.93
N SER A 203 8.42 -10.97 -0.49
CA SER A 203 8.00 -12.35 -0.69
C SER A 203 6.54 -12.39 -1.11
N SER A 204 6.26 -12.96 -2.30
CA SER A 204 4.89 -13.13 -2.77
C SER A 204 4.13 -14.14 -1.90
N LYS A 205 2.86 -13.83 -1.63
CA LYS A 205 1.91 -14.69 -0.91
C LYS A 205 0.69 -15.06 -1.76
N ASP A 206 0.77 -14.86 -3.07
CA ASP A 206 -0.32 -15.15 -4.01
C ASP A 206 -0.67 -16.62 -4.12
N ALA A 207 0.27 -17.51 -3.78
CA ALA A 207 0.03 -18.94 -3.77
C ALA A 207 -0.89 -19.38 -2.62
N ILE A 208 -1.10 -18.53 -1.61
CA ILE A 208 -2.07 -18.77 -0.54
C ILE A 208 -3.48 -18.50 -1.11
N PRO A 209 -4.41 -19.48 -1.08
CA PRO A 209 -5.74 -19.37 -1.68
C PRO A 209 -6.71 -18.49 -0.86
N ILE A 210 -6.21 -17.43 -0.23
CA ILE A 210 -7.00 -16.49 0.56
C ILE A 210 -6.97 -15.13 -0.16
N SER A 211 -8.15 -14.58 -0.46
CA SER A 211 -8.29 -13.33 -1.22
C SER A 211 -7.55 -12.14 -0.60
N TYR A 212 -7.35 -12.15 0.72
CA TYR A 212 -6.58 -11.12 1.42
C TYR A 212 -5.13 -11.04 0.93
N PHE A 213 -4.43 -12.18 0.74
CA PHE A 213 -3.00 -12.21 0.38
C PHE A 213 -2.72 -11.95 -1.10
N LYS A 214 -3.75 -11.93 -1.94
CA LYS A 214 -3.62 -11.64 -3.37
C LYS A 214 -3.09 -10.23 -3.59
N ARG A 215 -1.92 -10.12 -4.25
CA ARG A 215 -1.18 -8.87 -4.49
C ARG A 215 -0.80 -8.13 -3.21
N ARG A 216 -0.67 -8.86 -2.10
CA ARG A 216 -0.15 -8.35 -0.83
C ARG A 216 1.16 -9.08 -0.53
N PRO A 217 2.28 -8.70 -1.17
CA PRO A 217 3.57 -9.25 -0.80
C PRO A 217 3.84 -9.03 0.69
N ARG A 218 4.49 -10.00 1.32
CA ARG A 218 5.12 -9.80 2.62
C ARG A 218 6.38 -8.97 2.39
N ILE A 219 6.46 -7.82 3.05
CA ILE A 219 7.60 -6.91 3.01
C ILE A 219 8.23 -6.93 4.40
N LEU A 220 9.46 -7.44 4.51
CA LEU A 220 10.25 -7.41 5.73
C LEU A 220 11.27 -6.28 5.63
N GLU A 221 11.17 -5.31 6.53
CA GLU A 221 12.15 -4.23 6.67
C GLU A 221 13.33 -4.71 7.51
N HIS A 222 14.54 -4.53 7.01
CA HIS A 222 15.76 -4.88 7.74
C HIS A 222 16.92 -3.96 7.34
N LEU A 223 18.00 -4.01 8.13
CA LEU A 223 19.22 -3.30 7.82
C LEU A 223 19.86 -3.85 6.52
N PRO A 224 20.31 -2.99 5.60
CA PRO A 224 20.94 -3.44 4.34
C PRO A 224 22.18 -4.32 4.52
N LYS A 225 22.87 -4.22 5.67
CA LYS A 225 24.02 -5.07 6.03
C LYS A 225 23.63 -6.52 6.29
N THR A 226 22.38 -6.79 6.67
CA THR A 226 21.87 -8.15 6.88
C THR A 226 21.21 -8.69 5.61
N ASN A 227 21.05 -10.01 5.50
CA ASN A 227 20.44 -10.63 4.33
C ASN A 227 18.91 -10.63 4.37
N GLY A 228 18.29 -10.35 5.52
CA GLY A 228 16.83 -10.25 5.64
C GLY A 228 16.05 -11.53 5.29
N LEU A 229 16.66 -12.72 5.40
CA LEU A 229 16.01 -13.99 5.05
C LEU A 229 15.10 -14.51 6.17
N THR A 230 15.46 -14.24 7.42
CA THR A 230 14.70 -14.64 8.61
C THR A 230 14.23 -13.37 9.33
N ALA A 231 12.94 -13.28 9.60
CA ALA A 231 12.39 -12.18 10.39
C ALA A 231 12.80 -12.35 11.86
N SER A 232 13.53 -11.38 12.41
CA SER A 232 13.71 -11.24 13.84
C SER A 232 12.40 -10.75 14.49
N LYS A 233 12.23 -10.98 15.79
CA LYS A 233 11.08 -10.44 16.56
C LYS A 233 11.00 -8.91 16.53
N THR A 234 12.13 -8.26 16.26
CA THR A 234 12.26 -6.80 16.18
C THR A 234 11.96 -6.22 14.80
N ASP A 235 11.89 -7.05 13.76
CA ASP A 235 11.81 -6.56 12.39
C ASP A 235 10.37 -6.20 12.02
N ILE A 236 10.22 -5.11 11.28
CA ILE A 236 8.91 -4.63 10.86
C ILE A 236 8.47 -5.42 9.63
N VAL A 237 7.37 -6.15 9.77
CA VAL A 237 6.73 -6.88 8.66
C VAL A 237 5.47 -6.15 8.24
N SER A 238 5.36 -5.80 6.97
CA SER A 238 4.18 -5.16 6.40
C SER A 238 3.61 -5.95 5.21
N TYR A 239 2.30 -5.80 4.98
CA TYR A 239 1.56 -6.43 3.88
C TYR A 239 0.85 -5.36 3.05
N LYS A 240 1.65 -4.55 2.34
CA LYS A 240 1.14 -3.47 1.48
C LYS A 240 0.49 -4.07 0.23
N LYS A 241 -0.71 -3.61 -0.11
CA LYS A 241 -1.47 -4.13 -1.26
C LYS A 241 -1.10 -3.36 -2.52
N VAL A 242 -0.56 -4.06 -3.51
CA VAL A 242 -0.29 -3.50 -4.83
C VAL A 242 -1.60 -3.45 -5.65
N PRO A 243 -2.10 -2.26 -6.02
CA PRO A 243 -3.33 -2.13 -6.80
C PRO A 243 -3.16 -2.64 -8.23
N LEU A 244 -4.28 -2.87 -8.93
CA LEU A 244 -4.23 -3.39 -10.30
C LEU A 244 -3.71 -2.35 -11.28
N ASP A 245 -3.92 -1.07 -10.96
CA ASP A 245 -3.55 0.05 -11.82
C ASP A 245 -2.03 0.10 -12.04
N VAL A 246 -1.23 -0.37 -11.09
CA VAL A 246 0.22 -0.52 -11.22
C VAL A 246 0.60 -1.31 -12.47
N PHE A 247 -0.10 -2.41 -12.74
CA PHE A 247 0.15 -3.26 -13.91
C PHE A 247 -0.31 -2.63 -15.22
N LYS A 248 -1.11 -1.55 -15.14
CA LYS A 248 -1.42 -0.71 -16.29
C LYS A 248 -0.29 0.28 -16.54
N LEU A 249 0.45 0.71 -15.52
CA LEU A 249 1.52 1.71 -15.65
C LEU A 249 2.83 1.13 -16.21
N TYR A 250 3.12 -0.13 -15.90
CA TYR A 250 4.32 -0.81 -16.40
C TYR A 250 4.09 -2.30 -16.69
N LYS A 251 4.92 -2.87 -17.57
CA LYS A 251 4.91 -4.31 -17.90
C LYS A 251 6.16 -5.00 -17.36
N SER A 252 5.99 -5.90 -16.38
CA SER A 252 7.08 -6.62 -15.73
C SER A 252 7.74 -7.72 -16.56
N THR A 253 7.13 -8.16 -17.68
CA THR A 253 7.73 -9.13 -18.59
C THR A 253 7.49 -8.72 -20.04
N ALA A 254 8.54 -8.78 -20.86
CA ALA A 254 8.44 -8.50 -22.31
C ALA A 254 7.48 -9.45 -23.03
N THR A 255 7.30 -10.67 -22.51
CA THR A 255 6.42 -11.71 -23.08
C THR A 255 4.95 -11.58 -22.66
N GLY A 256 4.60 -10.63 -21.78
CA GLY A 256 3.22 -10.33 -21.37
C GLY A 256 2.50 -11.41 -20.56
N LYS A 257 3.09 -12.61 -20.39
CA LYS A 257 2.58 -13.66 -19.52
C LYS A 257 3.20 -13.50 -18.13
N ASN A 258 2.38 -13.08 -17.16
CA ASN A 258 2.71 -13.24 -15.76
C ASN A 258 2.67 -14.73 -15.44
N THR A 259 3.83 -15.39 -15.45
CA THR A 259 3.93 -16.74 -14.92
C THR A 259 3.56 -16.66 -13.45
N LYS A 260 2.43 -17.28 -13.08
CA LYS A 260 2.11 -17.47 -11.66
C LYS A 260 3.31 -18.19 -11.07
N SER A 261 4.09 -17.53 -10.22
CA SER A 261 5.24 -18.14 -9.57
C SER A 261 4.74 -19.37 -8.81
N GLY A 262 4.98 -20.56 -9.37
CA GLY A 262 4.53 -21.84 -8.81
C GLY A 262 5.29 -22.27 -7.55
N ALA A 263 6.14 -21.40 -7.02
CA ALA A 263 6.93 -21.63 -5.83
C ALA A 263 6.03 -21.52 -4.59
N GLY A 264 5.52 -22.68 -4.16
CA GLY A 264 4.82 -22.85 -2.90
C GLY A 264 3.31 -22.94 -3.03
N LYS A 265 2.79 -23.99 -3.68
CA LYS A 265 1.42 -24.43 -3.42
C LYS A 265 1.29 -24.59 -1.89
N SER A 266 0.44 -23.79 -1.25
CA SER A 266 0.19 -23.95 0.17
C SER A 266 -0.32 -25.38 0.44
N PRO A 267 0.11 -26.05 1.53
CA PRO A 267 -0.40 -27.37 1.88
C PRO A 267 -1.91 -27.35 2.19
N PHE A 268 -2.47 -26.16 2.47
CA PHE A 268 -3.91 -25.92 2.52
C PHE A 268 -4.51 -25.95 1.12
N THR A 269 -4.78 -27.16 0.64
CA THR A 269 -5.71 -27.37 -0.48
C THR A 269 -7.14 -27.31 0.07
N PHE A 270 -8.11 -26.93 -0.77
CA PHE A 270 -9.53 -26.93 -0.39
C PHE A 270 -9.99 -28.26 0.24
N SER A 271 -9.36 -29.39 -0.15
CA SER A 271 -9.58 -30.72 0.43
C SER A 271 -9.30 -30.77 1.94
N LEU A 272 -8.22 -30.13 2.41
CA LEU A 272 -7.88 -30.09 3.84
C LEU A 272 -8.87 -29.22 4.64
N LEU A 273 -9.40 -28.15 4.02
CA LEU A 273 -10.40 -27.29 4.62
C LEU A 273 -11.72 -28.05 4.84
N PHE A 274 -12.17 -28.83 3.85
CA PHE A 274 -13.33 -29.72 3.99
C PHE A 274 -13.09 -30.77 5.09
N GLY A 275 -11.87 -31.33 5.20
CA GLY A 275 -11.52 -32.24 6.28
C GLY A 275 -11.65 -31.61 7.68
N PHE A 276 -11.20 -30.37 7.86
CA PHE A 276 -11.37 -29.64 9.12
C PHE A 276 -12.83 -29.29 9.42
N ILE A 277 -13.60 -28.91 8.40
CA ILE A 277 -15.05 -28.64 8.55
C ILE A 277 -15.79 -29.91 8.97
N PHE A 278 -15.46 -31.07 8.38
CA PHE A 278 -16.02 -32.36 8.79
C PHE A 278 -15.62 -32.75 10.22
N LEU A 279 -14.37 -32.51 10.62
CA LEU A 279 -13.90 -32.76 11.98
C LEU A 279 -14.66 -31.91 13.00
N ILE A 280 -14.83 -30.62 12.72
CA ILE A 280 -15.58 -29.69 13.59
C ILE A 280 -17.06 -30.09 13.63
N SER A 281 -17.66 -30.42 12.49
CA SER A 281 -19.04 -30.90 12.42
C SER A 281 -19.25 -32.21 13.20
N PHE A 282 -18.27 -33.11 13.17
CA PHE A 282 -18.30 -34.36 13.94
C PHE A 282 -18.20 -34.11 15.44
N ILE A 283 -17.34 -33.17 15.87
CA ILE A 283 -17.23 -32.77 17.27
C ILE A 283 -18.54 -32.12 17.76
N VAL A 284 -19.15 -31.25 16.95
CA VAL A 284 -20.46 -30.64 17.27
C VAL A 284 -21.57 -31.69 17.34
N TYR A 285 -21.57 -32.66 16.42
CA TYR A 285 -22.51 -33.78 16.45
C TYR A 285 -22.34 -34.64 17.72
N LEU A 286 -21.11 -34.98 18.10
CA LEU A 286 -20.83 -35.71 19.34
C LEU A 286 -21.27 -34.90 20.57
N PHE A 287 -21.05 -33.59 20.57
CA PHE A 287 -21.45 -32.73 21.68
C PHE A 287 -22.98 -32.66 21.81
N TYR A 288 -23.71 -32.57 20.70
CA TYR A 288 -25.17 -32.60 20.69
C TYR A 288 -25.72 -33.96 21.14
N PHE A 289 -25.14 -35.06 20.66
CA PHE A 289 -25.58 -36.42 20.98
C PHE A 289 -25.29 -36.84 22.43
N PHE A 290 -24.18 -36.38 23.02
CA PHE A 290 -23.82 -36.71 24.41
C PHE A 290 -24.44 -35.79 25.47
N LEU A 291 -25.05 -34.66 25.08
CA LEU A 291 -25.73 -33.74 26.01
C LEU A 291 -27.26 -33.90 26.02
N ASP A 292 -27.83 -34.69 25.10
CA ASP A 292 -29.27 -34.95 25.02
C ASP A 292 -29.71 -36.20 25.80
N ASP A 293 -28.98 -36.56 26.87
CA ASP A 293 -29.33 -37.69 27.74
C ASP A 293 -30.37 -37.22 28.78
N THR A 294 -31.60 -36.96 28.32
CA THR A 294 -32.75 -36.82 29.22
C THR A 294 -32.98 -38.13 29.93
N SER A 295 -32.77 -38.10 31.24
CA SER A 295 -32.81 -39.22 32.14
C SER A 295 -34.23 -39.78 32.30
N ASP A 296 -34.55 -40.90 31.64
CA ASP A 296 -35.75 -41.67 31.96
C ASP A 296 -35.46 -42.72 33.04
N LYS A 297 -36.14 -42.57 34.18
CA LYS A 297 -36.08 -43.46 35.34
C LYS A 297 -36.84 -44.77 35.07
N VAL A 298 -36.19 -45.88 35.46
CA VAL A 298 -36.65 -47.29 35.48
C VAL A 298 -37.93 -47.49 36.34
N PRO A 299 -38.70 -48.60 36.20
CA PRO A 299 -38.35 -49.86 36.91
C PRO A 299 -38.62 -51.18 36.16
N GLN A 300 -37.92 -52.19 36.66
CA GLN A 300 -37.77 -53.58 36.22
C GLN A 300 -39.05 -54.44 36.28
N THR A 301 -39.09 -55.51 35.49
CA THR A 301 -39.62 -56.81 35.95
C THR A 301 -39.00 -57.97 35.17
N THR A 302 -38.80 -59.07 35.89
CA THR A 302 -37.85 -60.15 35.67
C THR A 302 -38.48 -61.35 34.94
N SER A 303 -37.62 -62.14 34.30
CA SER A 303 -37.76 -63.60 34.09
C SER A 303 -38.70 -64.10 32.99
N THR A 304 -38.16 -64.63 31.90
CA THR A 304 -37.85 -66.08 31.82
C THR A 304 -37.09 -66.44 30.55
N VAL A 305 -36.05 -67.24 30.76
CA VAL A 305 -35.19 -67.87 29.77
C VAL A 305 -35.95 -68.98 29.05
N LYS A 306 -35.94 -68.98 27.71
CA LYS A 306 -35.87 -70.23 26.94
C LYS A 306 -34.84 -70.11 25.82
N ASN A 307 -33.95 -71.07 25.89
CA ASN A 307 -32.75 -71.33 25.12
C ASN A 307 -33.09 -71.95 23.75
N VAL A 308 -32.12 -71.84 22.81
CA VAL A 308 -31.71 -72.90 21.85
C VAL A 308 -32.66 -73.08 20.65
N GLN A 309 -32.25 -73.13 19.36
CA GLN A 309 -30.98 -73.43 18.71
C GLN A 309 -31.03 -72.99 17.21
N LYS A 310 -29.85 -72.70 16.63
CA LYS A 310 -29.31 -73.03 15.28
C LYS A 310 -30.32 -73.24 14.12
N THR A 311 -30.12 -72.75 12.90
CA THR A 311 -28.95 -73.08 12.04
C THR A 311 -29.00 -72.23 10.75
N ASN A 312 -27.81 -71.93 10.22
CA ASN A 312 -27.52 -71.43 8.87
C ASN A 312 -28.16 -72.28 7.76
N VAL A 313 -28.38 -71.69 6.57
CA VAL A 313 -27.67 -72.05 5.31
C VAL A 313 -28.10 -71.11 4.16
N SER A 314 -27.08 -70.82 3.36
CA SER A 314 -26.90 -69.87 2.26
C SER A 314 -27.53 -70.24 0.90
N LYS A 315 -27.37 -69.28 -0.04
CA LYS A 315 -27.38 -69.32 -1.54
C LYS A 315 -28.70 -68.79 -2.16
N ILE A 316 -28.78 -67.61 -2.81
CA ILE A 316 -28.10 -67.07 -4.03
C ILE A 316 -28.33 -67.99 -5.25
N PRO A 317 -28.50 -67.51 -6.51
CA PRO A 317 -29.12 -66.29 -7.06
C PRO A 317 -30.14 -66.63 -8.19
N GLN A 318 -30.78 -65.64 -8.84
CA GLN A 318 -30.65 -65.39 -10.29
C GLN A 318 -31.59 -64.29 -10.79
N GLU A 319 -30.99 -63.41 -11.59
CA GLU A 319 -31.59 -62.42 -12.48
C GLU A 319 -32.54 -63.06 -13.50
N ILE A 320 -33.57 -62.35 -13.94
CA ILE A 320 -33.93 -62.19 -15.37
C ILE A 320 -34.60 -60.81 -15.54
N ALA A 321 -34.07 -60.06 -16.52
CA ALA A 321 -34.55 -58.80 -17.06
C ALA A 321 -35.87 -58.95 -17.86
N TYR A 322 -36.57 -57.84 -18.12
CA TYR A 322 -37.08 -57.41 -19.44
C TYR A 322 -38.19 -56.37 -19.24
N GLY A 323 -38.16 -55.30 -20.05
CA GLY A 323 -39.35 -54.46 -20.24
C GLY A 323 -39.07 -53.03 -20.68
N ASN A 324 -38.82 -52.85 -21.98
CA ASN A 324 -38.65 -51.59 -22.70
C ASN A 324 -39.84 -50.63 -22.61
N ASN A 325 -39.57 -49.32 -22.79
CA ASN A 325 -40.09 -48.42 -23.85
C ASN A 325 -39.52 -46.99 -23.58
N GLN A 326 -38.68 -46.39 -24.45
CA GLN A 326 -39.02 -45.56 -25.63
C GLN A 326 -40.18 -44.58 -25.33
N ASP A 327 -40.12 -43.26 -25.57
CA ASP A 327 -39.46 -42.47 -26.61
C ASP A 327 -39.58 -40.97 -26.21
N SER A 328 -38.55 -40.13 -26.37
CA SER A 328 -38.33 -39.19 -27.49
C SER A 328 -38.41 -37.68 -27.11
N THR A 329 -37.32 -37.02 -27.51
CA THR A 329 -36.97 -35.60 -27.69
C THR A 329 -38.06 -34.60 -28.10
N ALA A 330 -37.94 -33.33 -27.64
CA ALA A 330 -38.02 -32.16 -28.53
C ALA A 330 -37.39 -30.87 -27.94
N VAL A 331 -36.51 -30.30 -28.75
CA VAL A 331 -35.81 -29.02 -28.67
C VAL A 331 -36.78 -27.82 -28.80
N LYS A 332 -36.58 -26.76 -28.01
CA LYS A 332 -36.92 -25.39 -28.40
C LYS A 332 -35.82 -24.41 -28.01
N LYS A 333 -35.17 -23.85 -29.02
CA LYS A 333 -34.41 -22.59 -28.97
C LYS A 333 -35.38 -21.43 -28.78
N ASN A 334 -35.01 -20.45 -27.96
CA ASN A 334 -35.23 -19.06 -28.31
C ASN A 334 -34.15 -18.15 -27.71
N ILE A 335 -33.83 -17.13 -28.49
CA ILE A 335 -32.71 -16.20 -28.38
C ILE A 335 -33.27 -14.83 -27.97
N ASN A 336 -32.47 -14.07 -27.22
CA ASN A 336 -32.58 -12.64 -26.87
C ASN A 336 -33.57 -12.21 -25.79
N ALA A 337 -33.04 -11.82 -24.62
CA ALA A 337 -33.30 -10.50 -24.03
C ALA A 337 -32.17 -10.15 -23.06
N PHE A 338 -31.62 -8.95 -23.20
CA PHE A 338 -30.74 -8.30 -22.25
C PHE A 338 -31.45 -8.16 -20.90
N ASP A 339 -30.83 -8.66 -19.83
CA ASP A 339 -31.30 -8.39 -18.47
C ASP A 339 -31.12 -6.90 -18.16
N SER A 340 -32.24 -6.17 -18.25
CA SER A 340 -32.38 -4.83 -17.72
C SER A 340 -32.25 -4.88 -16.20
N VAL A 341 -31.27 -4.15 -15.69
CA VAL A 341 -31.13 -3.82 -14.27
C VAL A 341 -32.42 -3.13 -13.81
N SER A 342 -33.25 -3.87 -13.07
CA SER A 342 -34.39 -3.33 -12.36
C SER A 342 -33.87 -2.48 -11.19
N PHE A 343 -33.76 -1.16 -11.41
CA PHE A 343 -33.72 -0.21 -10.31
C PHE A 343 -35.05 -0.29 -9.56
N ARG A 344 -35.03 -0.90 -8.38
CA ARG A 344 -36.13 -0.70 -7.42
C ARG A 344 -36.13 0.79 -7.06
N ASN A 345 -37.15 1.49 -7.55
CA ASN A 345 -37.60 2.75 -6.97
C ASN A 345 -38.11 2.45 -5.56
N ASP A 346 -37.21 2.36 -4.58
CA ASP A 346 -37.58 2.59 -3.20
C ASP A 346 -37.57 4.10 -2.98
N SER A 347 -38.77 4.63 -2.78
CA SER A 347 -39.09 6.03 -2.59
C SER A 347 -38.19 6.71 -1.56
N PHE A 348 -37.58 7.81 -2.00
CA PHE A 348 -36.77 8.80 -1.27
C PHE A 348 -37.59 9.61 -0.23
N GLN A 349 -38.47 8.95 0.53
CA GLN A 349 -39.46 9.61 1.41
C GLN A 349 -39.46 9.11 2.87
N ASN A 350 -38.62 8.13 3.25
CA ASN A 350 -38.54 7.65 4.64
C ASN A 350 -37.37 8.24 5.46
N MET A 351 -36.79 9.38 5.06
CA MET A 351 -35.75 10.06 5.86
C MET A 351 -36.29 11.07 6.88
N PHE A 352 -37.61 11.23 7.00
CA PHE A 352 -38.22 12.09 8.02
C PHE A 352 -39.30 11.33 8.80
N THR A 353 -38.95 10.15 9.32
CA THR A 353 -39.67 9.62 10.48
C THR A 353 -39.02 10.22 11.71
N SER A 354 -39.77 11.07 12.43
CA SER A 354 -39.49 11.60 13.76
C SER A 354 -38.76 10.59 14.63
N SER A 355 -37.42 10.63 14.60
CA SER A 355 -36.61 9.93 15.58
C SER A 355 -36.66 10.80 16.82
N ARG A 356 -37.33 10.28 17.85
CA ARG A 356 -37.16 10.75 19.23
C ARG A 356 -35.68 11.04 19.44
N SER A 357 -35.31 12.31 19.57
CA SER A 357 -33.89 12.65 19.60
C SER A 357 -33.30 11.97 20.82
N LEU A 358 -32.19 11.28 20.63
CA LEU A 358 -31.45 10.55 21.66
C LEU A 358 -31.00 11.47 22.82
N LEU A 359 -31.20 12.79 22.66
CA LEU A 359 -30.91 13.90 23.55
C LEU A 359 -32.11 14.38 24.40
N GLU A 360 -33.35 14.00 24.07
CA GLU A 360 -34.56 14.37 24.81
C GLU A 360 -34.52 14.06 26.32
N PRO A 361 -34.03 12.89 26.80
CA PRO A 361 -34.03 12.59 28.23
C PRO A 361 -33.04 13.47 29.04
N PHE A 362 -32.16 14.22 28.38
CA PHE A 362 -31.15 15.07 29.02
C PHE A 362 -31.51 16.56 28.99
N GLY A 363 -32.65 16.94 28.40
CA GLY A 363 -33.05 18.35 28.27
C GLY A 363 -32.11 19.18 27.40
N VAL A 364 -31.24 18.54 26.62
CA VAL A 364 -30.23 19.22 25.79
C VAL A 364 -30.85 19.59 24.45
N THR A 365 -30.71 20.86 24.07
CA THR A 365 -31.23 21.43 22.83
C THR A 365 -30.35 21.09 21.63
N SER A 366 -29.03 21.12 21.80
CA SER A 366 -28.06 20.77 20.74
C SER A 366 -26.71 20.37 21.31
N ILE A 367 -26.02 19.43 20.64
CA ILE A 367 -24.65 19.02 20.96
C ILE A 367 -23.76 19.19 19.75
N PHE A 368 -22.54 19.67 19.98
CA PHE A 368 -21.51 19.85 18.97
C PHE A 368 -20.18 19.27 19.42
N VAL A 369 -19.36 18.85 18.46
CA VAL A 369 -17.97 18.47 18.69
C VAL A 369 -17.13 19.74 18.78
N SER A 370 -16.48 19.96 19.93
CA SER A 370 -15.60 21.11 20.14
C SER A 370 -14.12 20.77 19.93
N GLY A 371 -13.72 19.52 20.11
CA GLY A 371 -12.33 19.10 19.95
C GLY A 371 -12.14 17.60 20.00
N ILE A 372 -11.13 17.12 19.28
CA ILE A 372 -10.74 15.71 19.24
C ILE A 372 -9.24 15.62 19.53
N SER A 373 -8.88 14.93 20.61
CA SER A 373 -7.48 14.62 20.93
C SER A 373 -7.21 13.15 20.62
N THR A 374 -6.24 12.89 19.75
CA THR A 374 -5.85 11.53 19.35
C THR A 374 -4.51 11.17 19.98
N VAL A 375 -4.50 10.17 20.86
CA VAL A 375 -3.31 9.63 21.50
C VAL A 375 -2.91 8.32 20.83
N TYR A 376 -1.69 8.27 20.32
CA TYR A 376 -1.10 7.10 19.67
C TYR A 376 -0.28 6.31 20.70
N HIS A 377 -0.84 5.23 21.24
CA HIS A 377 -0.12 4.34 22.17
C HIS A 377 0.78 3.35 21.42
N SER A 378 0.42 2.96 20.21
CA SER A 378 1.24 2.16 19.30
C SER A 378 0.77 2.35 17.86
N LYS A 379 1.45 1.74 16.90
CA LYS A 379 1.06 1.79 15.46
C LYS A 379 -0.36 1.24 15.19
N HIS A 380 -0.97 0.51 16.14
CA HIS A 380 -2.28 -0.13 16.01
C HIS A 380 -3.25 0.18 17.15
N SER A 381 -2.81 0.87 18.21
CA SER A 381 -3.67 1.32 19.31
C SER A 381 -3.78 2.84 19.28
N ILE A 382 -4.95 3.31 18.86
CA ILE A 382 -5.29 4.72 18.79
C ILE A 382 -6.42 4.94 19.79
N GLN A 383 -6.17 5.79 20.78
CA GLN A 383 -7.20 6.25 21.71
C GLN A 383 -7.58 7.67 21.33
N ARG A 384 -8.89 7.94 21.22
CA ARG A 384 -9.41 9.28 20.93
C ARG A 384 -10.24 9.76 22.10
N TYR A 385 -9.96 10.98 22.53
CA TYR A 385 -10.73 11.72 23.51
C TYR A 385 -11.52 12.80 22.77
N TYR A 386 -12.81 12.90 23.07
CA TYR A 386 -13.71 13.85 22.44
C TYR A 386 -14.19 14.85 23.50
N VAL A 387 -14.23 16.12 23.12
CA VAL A 387 -14.83 17.19 23.92
C VAL A 387 -16.07 17.67 23.19
N PHE A 388 -17.19 17.64 23.89
CA PHE A 388 -18.49 18.06 23.38
C PHE A 388 -18.95 19.33 24.08
N LYS A 389 -19.51 20.24 23.29
CA LYS A 389 -20.30 21.37 23.78
C LYS A 389 -21.76 21.03 23.68
N MET A 390 -22.49 21.20 24.76
CA MET A 390 -23.94 20.99 24.80
C MET A 390 -24.64 22.27 25.25
N TYR A 391 -25.79 22.53 24.65
CA TYR A 391 -26.64 23.67 24.99
C TYR A 391 -27.93 23.17 25.63
N SER A 392 -28.24 23.66 26.82
CA SER A 392 -29.54 23.43 27.47
C SER A 392 -30.20 24.79 27.68
N GLY A 393 -31.07 25.19 26.75
CA GLY A 393 -31.62 26.53 26.74
C GLY A 393 -30.55 27.60 26.48
N ALA A 394 -30.25 28.43 27.48
CA ALA A 394 -29.26 29.51 27.39
C ALA A 394 -27.87 29.13 27.95
N ASP A 395 -27.76 27.98 28.63
CA ASP A 395 -26.53 27.56 29.30
C ASP A 395 -25.68 26.67 28.39
N GLU A 396 -24.37 26.94 28.36
CA GLU A 396 -23.36 26.13 27.65
C GLU A 396 -22.61 25.24 28.65
N PHE A 397 -22.58 23.93 28.36
CA PHE A 397 -21.79 22.97 29.12
C PHE A 397 -20.76 22.30 28.24
N THR A 398 -19.56 22.09 28.76
CA THR A 398 -18.51 21.30 28.12
C THR A 398 -18.39 19.96 28.83
N VAL A 399 -18.50 18.86 28.09
CA VAL A 399 -18.37 17.50 28.62
C VAL A 399 -17.36 16.69 27.82
N ASN A 400 -16.70 15.75 28.50
CA ASN A 400 -15.78 14.82 27.86
C ASN A 400 -16.49 13.54 27.40
N SER A 401 -15.81 12.77 26.55
CA SER A 401 -16.31 11.48 26.06
C SER A 401 -16.65 10.49 27.18
N ASP A 402 -16.00 10.60 28.34
CA ASP A 402 -16.22 9.71 29.49
C ASP A 402 -17.66 9.78 30.00
N PHE A 403 -18.26 10.97 30.00
CA PHE A 403 -19.66 11.18 30.37
C PHE A 403 -20.61 10.30 29.53
N PHE A 404 -20.38 10.26 28.21
CA PHE A 404 -21.18 9.45 27.30
C PHE A 404 -20.90 7.95 27.46
N TYR A 405 -19.65 7.55 27.71
CA TYR A 405 -19.32 6.15 27.96
C TYR A 405 -19.98 5.62 29.25
N GLU A 406 -19.98 6.42 30.33
CA GLU A 406 -20.62 6.09 31.60
C GLU A 406 -22.14 5.95 31.46
N MET A 407 -22.74 6.73 30.56
CA MET A 407 -24.16 6.64 30.23
C MET A 407 -24.50 5.48 29.26
N GLY A 408 -23.50 4.72 28.80
CA GLY A 408 -23.69 3.56 27.93
C GLY A 408 -23.70 3.86 26.42
N PHE A 409 -23.32 5.08 26.01
CA PHE A 409 -23.17 5.43 24.60
C PHE A 409 -21.88 4.86 24.01
N LYS A 410 -21.94 4.53 22.72
CA LYS A 410 -20.76 4.18 21.90
C LYS A 410 -20.53 5.27 20.86
N ILE A 411 -19.31 5.79 20.82
CA ILE A 411 -18.91 6.87 19.91
C ILE A 411 -18.13 6.27 18.73
N PHE A 412 -18.63 6.46 17.51
CA PHE A 412 -17.96 6.01 16.28
C PHE A 412 -17.43 7.21 15.51
N TYR A 413 -16.11 7.28 15.39
CA TYR A 413 -15.43 8.30 14.58
C TYR A 413 -15.68 8.06 13.08
N LYS A 414 -16.14 9.10 12.36
CA LYS A 414 -16.22 9.10 10.89
C LYS A 414 -15.22 10.08 10.28
N SER A 415 -15.18 11.31 10.79
CA SER A 415 -14.21 12.36 10.43
C SER A 415 -14.05 13.35 11.59
N ASP A 416 -13.16 14.34 11.42
CA ASP A 416 -12.83 15.29 12.49
C ASP A 416 -14.01 16.18 12.94
N CYS A 417 -15.04 16.32 12.10
CA CYS A 417 -16.27 17.06 12.40
C CYS A 417 -17.55 16.22 12.24
N LEU A 418 -17.43 14.89 12.25
CA LEU A 418 -18.57 13.99 12.17
C LEU A 418 -18.37 12.76 13.06
N LEU A 419 -19.18 12.67 14.09
CA LEU A 419 -19.24 11.53 15.01
C LEU A 419 -20.63 10.91 14.98
N GLU A 420 -20.69 9.60 15.16
CA GLU A 420 -21.94 8.87 15.31
C GLU A 420 -22.04 8.36 16.75
N LEU A 421 -23.01 8.86 17.51
CA LEU A 421 -23.37 8.34 18.83
C LEU A 421 -24.39 7.22 18.68
N ARG A 422 -24.14 6.08 19.32
CA ARG A 422 -25.09 4.96 19.36
C ARG A 422 -25.47 4.61 20.78
N TYR A 423 -26.77 4.41 21.01
CA TYR A 423 -27.34 3.89 22.24
C TYR A 423 -28.39 2.86 21.92
N GLU A 424 -28.16 1.62 22.36
CA GLU A 424 -29.01 0.47 22.02
C GLU A 424 -29.29 0.34 20.51
N SER A 425 -30.50 0.67 20.06
CA SER A 425 -30.95 0.61 18.66
C SER A 425 -31.04 1.98 17.97
N MET A 426 -30.70 3.06 18.69
CA MET A 426 -30.75 4.43 18.19
C MET A 426 -29.33 4.93 17.85
N SER A 427 -29.24 5.69 16.76
CA SER A 427 -27.99 6.35 16.34
C SER A 427 -28.28 7.79 15.98
N ASP A 428 -27.43 8.71 16.43
CA ASP A 428 -27.50 10.13 16.09
C ASP A 428 -26.13 10.64 15.61
N TYR A 429 -26.14 11.62 14.71
CA TYR A 429 -24.93 12.20 14.14
C TYR A 429 -24.65 13.57 14.75
N ILE A 430 -23.43 13.75 15.25
CA ILE A 430 -22.97 14.99 15.87
C ILE A 430 -21.90 15.63 14.99
N TYR A 431 -22.06 16.95 14.79
CA TYR A 431 -21.22 17.76 13.93
C TYR A 431 -20.44 18.81 14.74
N CYS A 432 -19.45 19.43 14.11
CA CYS A 432 -18.82 20.63 14.68
C CYS A 432 -19.81 21.80 14.71
N GLU A 433 -19.60 22.71 15.65
CA GLU A 433 -20.41 23.93 15.76
C GLU A 433 -20.20 24.80 14.50
N PRO A 434 -21.27 25.23 13.82
CA PRO A 434 -21.13 26.11 12.65
C PRO A 434 -20.72 27.52 13.07
N SER A 435 -19.59 28.01 12.55
CA SER A 435 -19.12 29.37 12.81
C SER A 435 -20.00 30.42 12.14
N LYS A 436 -20.35 31.50 12.86
CA LYS A 436 -20.99 32.69 12.26
C LYS A 436 -19.98 33.45 11.41
N VAL A 437 -20.41 33.90 10.23
CA VAL A 437 -19.58 34.54 9.18
C VAL A 437 -18.87 35.82 9.65
N GLU A 438 -19.32 36.45 10.74
CA GLU A 438 -18.71 37.67 11.30
C GLU A 438 -17.29 37.45 11.88
N ASN A 439 -16.90 36.23 12.24
CA ASN A 439 -15.57 35.93 12.82
C ASN A 439 -14.48 35.56 11.80
N ILE A 440 -14.81 35.45 10.50
CA ILE A 440 -13.83 35.09 9.47
C ILE A 440 -12.85 36.25 9.19
N GLN A 441 -13.26 37.49 9.43
CA GLN A 441 -12.44 38.68 9.15
C GLN A 441 -11.23 38.80 10.10
N GLN A 442 -11.36 38.38 11.35
CA GLN A 442 -10.28 38.50 12.35
C GLN A 442 -9.17 37.45 12.19
N ASP A 443 -9.48 36.27 11.66
CA ASP A 443 -8.48 35.23 11.41
C ASP A 443 -7.65 35.52 10.15
N ILE A 444 -8.20 36.25 9.18
CA ILE A 444 -7.48 36.67 7.96
C ILE A 444 -6.43 37.75 8.29
N ASP A 445 -6.72 38.67 9.20
CA ASP A 445 -5.79 39.75 9.59
C ASP A 445 -4.57 39.26 10.41
N SER A 446 -4.60 38.03 10.93
CA SER A 446 -3.50 37.47 11.75
C SER A 446 -2.42 36.74 10.94
N ASN A 447 -2.70 36.37 9.70
CA ASN A 447 -1.74 35.73 8.80
C ASN A 447 -1.31 36.72 7.71
N ASN A 448 -0.34 37.57 8.06
CA ASN A 448 0.34 38.47 7.11
C ASN A 448 0.85 37.70 5.88
N VAL A 449 0.10 37.80 4.77
CA VAL A 449 0.61 37.57 3.43
C VAL A 449 1.41 38.82 3.08
N VAL A 450 2.74 38.68 3.00
CA VAL A 450 3.59 39.71 2.40
C VAL A 450 3.36 39.66 0.90
N ASP A 451 2.55 40.59 0.39
CA ASP A 451 2.36 40.82 -1.03
C ASP A 451 3.67 41.31 -1.68
N VAL A 452 4.17 40.56 -2.65
CA VAL A 452 5.21 41.03 -3.57
C VAL A 452 4.50 41.73 -4.73
N SER A 453 4.64 43.05 -4.77
CA SER A 453 4.12 43.92 -5.83
C SER A 453 4.67 43.52 -7.21
N LEU A 454 3.77 43.17 -8.14
CA LEU A 454 4.01 43.17 -9.57
C LEU A 454 3.54 44.52 -10.12
N LEU A 455 4.42 45.51 -10.17
CA LEU A 455 4.45 46.65 -11.09
C LEU A 455 5.72 47.45 -10.77
N GLY A 456 6.54 47.68 -11.78
CA GLY A 456 7.86 48.30 -11.65
C GLY A 456 7.82 49.81 -11.43
N ASP A 457 8.85 50.28 -10.72
CA ASP A 457 9.79 51.31 -11.16
C ASP A 457 11.19 50.94 -10.63
#